data_AF-A0A2N0LXJ3-F1
#
_entry.id   AF-A0A2N0LXJ3-F1
#
_cell.length_a   1.000
_cell.length_b   1.000
_cell.length_c   1.000
_cell.angle_alpha   90.00
_cell.angle_beta   90.00
_cell.angle_gamma   90.00
#
_symmetry.space_group_name_H-M   'P 1'
#
loop_
_entity.id
_entity.type
_entity.pdbx_description
1 polymer ?
#
loop_
_entity_poly.entity_id
_entity_poly.type
_entity_poly.pdbx_seq_one_letter_code
_entity_poly.pdbx_strand_id
1 'polypeptide(L)'
;MPTIQTPPAVDAAIEPASTPGKGSVEGSDLYAANCQVCHGDSNGAGGRGGAPIHNDRGHTWHHPDAQLRGWVLNGKLGSGRAGMPALGDKLTEPEVDAILTFIRSWWTTEQRDSQADVSERYQDALDKQQKR
;
A
#
# COMPACT_ATOMS: atom_id res chain seq x y z
N MET A 1 -33.83 31.74 46.81
CA MET A 1 -32.40 31.40 46.92
C MET A 1 -32.35 30.07 47.67
N PRO A 2 -31.77 28.96 47.18
CA PRO A 2 -30.57 28.89 46.33
C PRO A 2 -30.62 27.84 45.18
N THR A 3 -29.50 27.81 44.45
CA THR A 3 -28.86 26.74 43.65
C THR A 3 -29.38 26.36 42.26
N ILE A 4 -28.52 26.72 41.29
CA ILE A 4 -28.41 26.25 39.91
C ILE A 4 -27.89 24.79 39.90
N GLN A 5 -28.45 23.94 39.05
CA GLN A 5 -27.85 22.67 38.63
C GLN A 5 -27.68 22.68 37.10
N THR A 6 -26.43 22.73 36.66
CA THR A 6 -25.98 22.46 35.28
C THR A 6 -25.97 20.95 35.01
N PRO A 7 -26.38 20.48 33.81
CA PRO A 7 -25.97 19.20 33.25
C PRO A 7 -24.84 19.32 32.20
N PRO A 8 -24.12 18.22 31.91
CA PRO A 8 -22.68 18.24 31.63
C PRO A 8 -22.27 18.29 30.15
N ALA A 9 -20.96 18.50 29.99
CA ALA A 9 -20.17 18.47 28.76
C ALA A 9 -20.41 17.23 27.87
N VAL A 10 -20.39 17.46 26.56
CA VAL A 10 -20.06 16.40 25.59
C VAL A 10 -18.71 16.74 24.99
N ASP A 11 -17.78 15.84 25.25
CA ASP A 11 -16.40 15.85 24.82
C ASP A 11 -16.28 15.32 23.39
N ALA A 12 -15.15 15.67 22.77
CA ALA A 12 -14.52 15.03 21.63
C ALA A 12 -15.37 14.85 20.35
N ALA A 13 -15.18 15.81 19.44
CA ALA A 13 -15.33 15.58 18.02
C ALA A 13 -14.47 14.38 17.59
N ILE A 14 -15.15 13.34 17.13
CA ILE A 14 -14.60 12.23 16.36
C ILE A 14 -14.82 12.60 14.88
N GLU A 15 -13.74 12.65 14.12
CA GLU A 15 -13.53 11.87 12.87
C GLU A 15 -12.36 12.50 12.06
N PRO A 16 -11.34 11.69 11.66
CA PRO A 16 -10.21 12.15 10.89
C PRO A 16 -10.58 12.41 9.42
N ALA A 17 -9.88 13.38 8.83
CA ALA A 17 -9.97 13.72 7.42
C ALA A 17 -9.71 12.51 6.51
N SER A 18 -10.72 12.11 5.75
CA SER A 18 -10.58 11.42 4.46
C SER A 18 -11.87 11.64 3.68
N THR A 19 -11.91 12.70 2.88
CA THR A 19 -12.96 12.86 1.88
C THR A 19 -12.60 12.00 0.67
N PRO A 20 -13.38 10.97 0.29
CA PRO A 20 -13.14 10.27 -0.96
C PRO A 20 -13.45 11.23 -2.10
N GLY A 21 -12.44 11.55 -2.90
CA GLY A 21 -12.62 12.23 -4.17
C GLY A 21 -13.58 11.43 -5.05
N LYS A 22 -14.53 12.11 -5.67
CA LYS A 22 -15.55 11.54 -6.56
C LYS A 22 -14.85 10.77 -7.70
N GLY A 23 -14.86 9.43 -7.60
CA GLY A 23 -14.25 8.51 -8.56
C GLY A 23 -13.14 7.60 -8.02
N SER A 24 -13.01 7.41 -6.69
CA SER A 24 -12.05 6.46 -6.11
C SER A 24 -12.35 5.03 -6.58
N VAL A 25 -11.63 4.56 -7.60
CA VAL A 25 -11.57 3.13 -7.91
C VAL A 25 -10.88 2.46 -6.72
N GLU A 26 -11.51 1.43 -6.16
CA GLU A 26 -10.96 0.73 -5.01
C GLU A 26 -9.65 0.02 -5.40
N GLY A 27 -8.64 0.08 -4.52
CA GLY A 27 -7.36 -0.60 -4.74
C GLY A 27 -7.51 -2.11 -4.98
N SER A 28 -8.57 -2.72 -4.45
CA SER A 28 -8.93 -4.12 -4.69
C SER A 28 -9.29 -4.40 -6.15
N ASP A 29 -10.04 -3.49 -6.79
CA ASP A 29 -10.49 -3.66 -8.17
C ASP A 29 -9.31 -3.50 -9.13
N LEU A 30 -8.45 -2.51 -8.86
CA LEU A 30 -7.20 -2.31 -9.59
C LEU A 30 -6.27 -3.52 -9.45
N TYR A 31 -6.15 -4.09 -8.24
CA TYR A 31 -5.36 -5.30 -8.01
C TYR A 31 -5.92 -6.51 -8.77
N ALA A 32 -7.24 -6.71 -8.73
CA ALA A 32 -7.90 -7.80 -9.44
C ALA A 32 -7.69 -7.70 -10.97
N ALA A 33 -7.79 -6.49 -11.52
CA ALA A 33 -7.63 -6.25 -12.96
C ALA A 33 -6.18 -6.38 -13.45
N ASN A 34 -5.19 -5.99 -12.64
CA ASN A 34 -3.81 -5.81 -13.11
C ASN A 34 -2.78 -6.75 -12.48
N CYS A 35 -3.02 -7.26 -11.27
CA CYS A 35 -2.00 -7.94 -10.47
C CYS A 35 -2.35 -9.41 -10.21
N GLN A 36 -3.62 -9.71 -9.95
CA GLN A 36 -4.10 -11.00 -9.47
C GLN A 36 -3.77 -12.17 -10.41
N VAL A 37 -3.75 -11.94 -11.72
CA VAL A 37 -3.46 -12.98 -12.73
C VAL A 37 -2.11 -13.67 -12.52
N CYS A 38 -1.14 -12.95 -11.94
CA CYS A 38 0.18 -13.48 -11.66
C CYS A 38 0.41 -13.69 -10.16
N HIS A 39 0.02 -12.73 -9.32
CA HIS A 39 0.33 -12.75 -7.88
C HIS A 39 -0.70 -13.49 -7.02
N GLY A 40 -1.86 -13.83 -7.61
CA GLY A 40 -2.96 -14.46 -6.90
C GLY A 40 -3.72 -13.52 -5.98
N ASP A 41 -4.71 -14.04 -5.28
CA ASP A 41 -5.49 -13.31 -4.27
C ASP A 41 -4.78 -13.26 -2.90
N SER A 42 -5.49 -12.76 -1.88
CA SER A 42 -4.99 -12.67 -0.50
C SER A 42 -4.66 -14.02 0.14
N ASN A 43 -5.15 -15.14 -0.39
CA ASN A 43 -4.82 -16.49 0.07
C ASN A 43 -3.60 -17.07 -0.67
N GLY A 44 -3.05 -16.34 -1.64
CA GLY A 44 -2.03 -16.82 -2.57
C GLY A 44 -2.61 -17.74 -3.66
N ALA A 45 -3.93 -17.80 -3.82
CA ALA A 45 -4.56 -18.60 -4.87
C ALA A 45 -4.44 -17.89 -6.22
N GLY A 46 -4.04 -18.63 -7.26
CA GLY A 46 -3.86 -18.06 -8.61
C GLY A 46 -2.46 -17.51 -8.90
N GLY A 47 -1.48 -17.70 -7.99
CA GLY A 47 -0.08 -17.39 -8.25
C GLY A 47 0.49 -18.18 -9.44
N ARG A 48 0.97 -17.48 -10.48
CA ARG A 48 1.55 -18.08 -11.71
C ARG A 48 3.03 -17.73 -11.87
N GLY A 49 3.79 -18.60 -12.54
CA GLY A 49 5.19 -18.32 -12.93
C GLY A 49 6.20 -18.17 -11.78
N GLY A 50 5.78 -18.39 -10.53
CA GLY A 50 6.58 -18.08 -9.34
C GLY A 50 6.63 -16.60 -8.99
N ALA A 51 5.62 -15.82 -9.41
CA ALA A 51 5.39 -14.50 -8.86
C ALA A 51 5.23 -14.59 -7.32
N PRO A 52 5.79 -13.66 -6.55
CA PRO A 52 5.71 -13.68 -5.10
C PRO A 52 4.27 -13.45 -4.63
N ILE A 53 3.88 -14.14 -3.55
CA ILE A 53 2.64 -13.85 -2.83
C ILE A 53 2.79 -12.55 -2.04
N HIS A 54 1.73 -11.74 -2.04
CA HIS A 54 1.76 -10.40 -1.46
C HIS A 54 1.18 -10.29 -0.05
N ASN A 55 0.56 -11.35 0.49
CA ASN A 55 0.01 -11.37 1.85
C ASN A 55 1.10 -11.51 2.93
N ASP A 56 0.66 -11.69 4.18
CA ASP A 56 1.48 -11.89 5.38
C ASP A 56 2.48 -13.05 5.30
N ARG A 57 2.23 -14.05 4.45
CA ARG A 57 3.15 -15.20 4.23
C ARG A 57 4.25 -14.89 3.22
N GLY A 58 4.15 -13.77 2.51
CA GLY A 58 5.16 -13.29 1.59
C GLY A 58 6.24 -12.44 2.26
N HIS A 59 7.06 -11.79 1.43
CA HIS A 59 8.12 -10.87 1.89
C HIS A 59 8.00 -9.46 1.29
N THR A 60 6.85 -9.13 0.68
CA THR A 60 6.65 -7.84 0.01
C THR A 60 6.87 -6.66 0.97
N TRP A 61 6.51 -6.84 2.24
CA TRP A 61 6.65 -5.85 3.32
C TRP A 61 8.12 -5.53 3.68
N HIS A 62 9.11 -6.32 3.24
CA HIS A 62 10.53 -5.96 3.39
C HIS A 62 11.00 -4.86 2.43
N HIS A 63 10.16 -4.44 1.49
CA HIS A 63 10.52 -3.50 0.44
C HIS A 63 9.89 -2.11 0.70
N PRO A 64 10.66 -1.03 0.52
CA PRO A 64 10.16 0.32 0.76
C PRO A 64 9.18 0.74 -0.33
N ASP A 65 8.26 1.63 0.02
CA ASP A 65 7.20 2.10 -0.88
C ASP A 65 7.71 2.63 -2.21
N ALA A 66 8.75 3.46 -2.20
CA ALA A 66 9.33 4.02 -3.43
C ALA A 66 9.85 2.93 -4.37
N GLN A 67 10.42 1.84 -3.82
CA GLN A 67 10.86 0.70 -4.61
C GLN A 67 9.67 -0.09 -5.16
N LEU A 68 8.63 -0.33 -4.36
CA LEU A 68 7.42 -1.02 -4.79
C LEU A 68 6.71 -0.26 -5.91
N ARG A 69 6.52 1.06 -5.77
CA ARG A 69 5.99 1.94 -6.84
C ARG A 69 6.84 1.83 -8.10
N GLY A 70 8.15 1.94 -7.94
CA GLY A 70 9.10 1.84 -9.04
C GLY A 70 8.98 0.53 -9.83
N TRP A 71 8.78 -0.60 -9.16
CA TRP A 71 8.57 -1.90 -9.81
C TRP A 71 7.22 -2.02 -10.50
N VAL A 72 6.15 -1.45 -9.94
CA VAL A 72 4.83 -1.45 -10.60
C VAL A 72 4.88 -0.60 -11.87
N LEU A 73 5.43 0.61 -11.77
CA LEU A 73 5.44 1.55 -12.89
C LEU A 73 6.43 1.13 -13.99
N ASN A 74 7.62 0.69 -13.62
CA ASN A 74 8.72 0.43 -14.57
C ASN A 74 8.99 -1.05 -14.84
N GLY A 75 8.27 -1.95 -14.16
CA GLY A 75 8.52 -3.38 -14.21
C GLY A 75 9.70 -3.82 -13.35
N LYS A 76 9.91 -5.14 -13.27
CA LYS A 76 11.01 -5.75 -12.52
C LYS A 76 11.49 -7.01 -13.24
N LEU A 77 12.80 -7.11 -13.48
CA LEU A 77 13.38 -8.33 -14.02
C LEU A 77 13.22 -9.51 -13.04
N GLY A 78 12.81 -10.66 -13.57
CA GLY A 78 12.73 -11.90 -12.80
C GLY A 78 14.11 -12.52 -12.65
N SER A 79 14.42 -13.08 -11.48
CA SER A 79 15.66 -13.81 -11.24
C SER A 79 15.63 -15.17 -11.94
N GLY A 80 16.01 -15.21 -13.23
CA GLY A 80 16.02 -16.44 -14.04
C GLY A 80 14.64 -16.90 -14.52
N ARG A 81 13.63 -16.02 -14.47
CA ARG A 81 12.25 -16.24 -14.93
C ARG A 81 11.71 -15.00 -15.63
N ALA A 82 10.52 -15.11 -16.24
CA ALA A 82 9.79 -13.95 -16.74
C ALA A 82 9.64 -12.89 -15.64
N GLY A 83 9.97 -11.65 -15.97
CA GLY A 83 9.85 -10.51 -15.05
C GLY A 83 8.43 -10.01 -14.90
N MET A 84 8.24 -9.10 -13.96
CA MET A 84 7.02 -8.30 -13.84
C MET A 84 7.03 -7.21 -14.91
N PRO A 85 5.99 -7.11 -15.77
CA PRO A 85 5.92 -6.08 -16.78
C PRO A 85 5.70 -4.69 -16.14
N ALA A 86 6.12 -3.65 -16.87
CA ALA A 86 5.80 -2.26 -16.51
C ALA A 86 4.30 -1.98 -16.67
N LEU A 87 3.71 -1.29 -15.70
CA LEU A 87 2.31 -0.87 -15.73
C LEU A 87 2.15 0.66 -15.76
N GLY A 88 3.23 1.44 -15.88
CA GLY A 88 3.18 2.90 -15.90
C GLY A 88 2.39 3.51 -17.06
N ASP A 89 2.22 2.77 -18.17
CA ASP A 89 1.36 3.19 -19.29
C ASP A 89 -0.14 2.93 -19.02
N LYS A 90 -0.47 2.22 -17.94
CA LYS A 90 -1.83 1.79 -17.59
C LYS A 90 -2.32 2.31 -16.26
N LEU A 91 -1.40 2.59 -15.33
CA LEU A 91 -1.69 2.99 -13.96
C LEU A 91 -0.97 4.29 -13.64
N THR A 92 -1.70 5.21 -13.01
CA THR A 92 -1.17 6.44 -12.42
C THR A 92 -0.57 6.17 -11.04
N GLU A 93 0.29 7.06 -10.54
CA GLU A 93 0.87 6.92 -9.19
C GLU A 93 -0.18 6.78 -8.07
N PRO A 94 -1.29 7.56 -8.06
CA PRO A 94 -2.35 7.37 -7.06
C PRO A 94 -3.04 6.00 -7.15
N GLU A 95 -3.21 5.44 -8.36
CA GLU A 95 -3.76 4.10 -8.54
C GLU A 95 -2.80 3.03 -8.02
N VAL A 96 -1.49 3.21 -8.24
CA VAL A 96 -0.47 2.34 -7.65
C VAL A 96 -0.49 2.42 -6.13
N ASP A 97 -0.66 3.61 -5.55
CA ASP A 97 -0.80 3.78 -4.11
C ASP A 97 -2.05 3.10 -3.55
N ALA A 98 -3.17 3.17 -4.25
CA ALA A 98 -4.38 2.44 -3.88
C ALA A 98 -4.16 0.92 -3.89
N ILE A 99 -3.47 0.38 -4.90
CA ILE A 99 -3.09 -1.05 -4.97
C ILE A 99 -2.18 -1.43 -3.80
N LEU A 100 -1.12 -0.65 -3.53
CA LEU A 100 -0.20 -0.94 -2.43
C LEU A 100 -0.90 -0.86 -1.08
N THR A 101 -1.83 0.07 -0.91
CA THR A 101 -2.68 0.19 0.29
C THR A 101 -3.54 -1.07 0.48
N PHE A 102 -4.15 -1.57 -0.60
CA PHE A 102 -4.90 -2.82 -0.56
C PHE A 102 -4.01 -4.02 -0.19
N ILE A 103 -2.82 -4.14 -0.77
CA ILE A 103 -1.86 -5.19 -0.41
C ILE A 103 -1.47 -5.14 1.08
N ARG A 104 -1.23 -3.94 1.63
CA ARG A 104 -0.90 -3.74 3.06
C ARG A 104 -2.01 -4.21 4.00
N SER A 105 -3.26 -4.24 3.53
CA SER A 105 -4.40 -4.71 4.34
C SER A 105 -4.29 -6.18 4.72
N TRP A 106 -3.48 -6.96 4.00
CA TRP A 106 -3.26 -8.39 4.27
C TRP A 106 -2.11 -8.67 5.23
N TRP A 107 -1.37 -7.65 5.65
CA TRP A 107 -0.22 -7.82 6.53
C TRP A 107 -0.63 -7.76 8.00
N THR A 108 0.22 -8.32 8.87
CA THR A 108 0.09 -8.11 10.31
C THR A 108 0.44 -6.66 10.67
N THR A 109 0.06 -6.22 11.88
CA THR A 109 0.46 -4.89 12.37
C THR A 109 1.98 -4.74 12.41
N GLU A 110 2.69 -5.75 12.93
CA GLU A 110 4.16 -5.75 13.00
C GLU A 110 4.82 -5.64 11.62
N GLN A 111 4.27 -6.33 10.61
CA GLN A 111 4.77 -6.22 9.23
C GLN A 111 4.55 -4.84 8.63
N ARG A 112 3.39 -4.20 8.89
CA ARG A 112 3.13 -2.81 8.46
C ARG A 112 4.09 -1.83 9.14
N ASP A 113 4.33 -1.99 10.44
CA ASP A 113 5.23 -1.13 11.20
C ASP A 113 6.67 -1.26 10.68
N SER A 114 7.13 -2.50 10.45
CA SER A 114 8.44 -2.76 9.84
C SER A 114 8.55 -2.16 8.43
N GLN A 115 7.51 -2.26 7.62
CA GLN A 115 7.52 -1.72 6.26
C GLN A 115 7.53 -0.18 6.24
N ALA A 116 6.83 0.46 7.18
CA ALA A 116 6.85 1.90 7.35
C ALA A 116 8.27 2.40 7.72
N ASP A 117 8.93 1.74 8.68
CA ASP A 117 10.31 2.04 9.08
C ASP A 117 11.31 1.88 7.91
N VAL A 118 11.21 0.80 7.13
CA VAL A 118 12.04 0.59 5.94
C VAL A 118 11.78 1.66 4.88
N SER A 119 10.51 2.05 4.69
CA SER A 119 10.12 3.09 3.73
C SER A 119 10.67 4.47 4.11
N GLU A 120 10.57 4.85 5.38
CA GLU A 120 11.11 6.11 5.90
C GLU A 120 12.62 6.20 5.70
N ARG A 121 13.36 5.17 6.15
CA ARG A 121 14.83 5.12 6.01
C ARG A 121 15.28 5.18 4.56
N TYR A 122 14.54 4.54 3.67
CA TYR A 122 14.83 4.56 2.24
C TYR A 122 14.59 5.95 1.63
N GLN A 123 13.48 6.59 1.97
CA GLN A 123 13.16 7.93 1.49
C GLN A 123 14.20 8.95 1.96
N ASP A 124 14.59 8.90 3.24
CA ASP A 124 15.67 9.70 3.81
C ASP A 124 16.98 9.55 3.03
N ALA A 125 17.31 8.32 2.61
CA ALA A 125 18.51 8.04 1.83
C ALA A 125 18.43 8.64 0.42
N LEU A 126 17.27 8.56 -0.23
CA LEU A 126 17.04 9.18 -1.54
C LEU A 126 17.14 10.71 -1.47
N ASP A 127 16.51 11.33 -0.48
CA ASP A 127 16.51 12.79 -0.31
C ASP A 127 17.94 13.32 -0.07
N LYS A 128 18.75 12.57 0.69
CA LYS A 128 20.17 12.89 0.89
C LYS A 128 20.97 12.77 -0.41
N GLN A 129 20.66 11.79 -1.26
CA GLN A 129 21.35 11.62 -2.55
C GLN A 129 21.04 12.76 -3.52
N GLN A 130 19.80 13.25 -3.54
CA GLN A 130 19.38 14.35 -4.43
C GLN A 130 19.97 15.71 -4.04
N LYS A 131 20.39 15.88 -2.78
CA LYS A 131 21.00 17.11 -2.26
C LYS A 131 22.53 17.17 -2.46
N ARG A 132 23.13 16.13 -3.05
CA ARG A 132 24.57 16.06 -3.34
C ARG A 132 24.85 16.48 -4.78
#